data_AF-A0AAN5CL46-F1
#
_entry.id   AF-A0AAN5CL46-F1
#
_cell.length_a   1.000
_cell.length_b   1.000
_cell.length_c   1.000
_cell.angle_alpha   90.00
_cell.angle_beta   90.00
_cell.angle_gamma   90.00
#
_symmetry.space_group_name_H-M   'P 1'
#
loop_
_entity.id
_entity.type
_entity.pdbx_description
1 polymer ?
#
loop_
_entity_poly.entity_id
_entity_poly.type
_entity_poly.pdbx_seq_one_letter_code
_entity_poly.pdbx_strand_id
1 'polypeptide(L)'
;SHIFYDGLYISPLFGTVFQVLPRSLVDAVYLFGLLMNVGWWQLTPAPCIMQYLHLFNGLHKRGRSMSTFESLLSSYAFSFMLLSFTAIWSTDMIPTPAFEATLANAVRTVYNLTETDEFMVYGLSLDKEPINNGRSVKDIAFICFLPTYAATYSAFFIIIHR
;
A
#
# COMPACT_ATOMS: atom_id res chain seq x y z
N SER A 1 -6.94 -3.67 -11.69
CA SER A 1 -7.94 -2.64 -12.04
C SER A 1 -8.59 -2.19 -10.74
N HIS A 2 -8.79 -0.90 -10.51
CA HIS A 2 -9.51 -0.41 -9.33
C HIS A 2 -10.78 0.29 -9.80
N ILE A 3 -11.88 0.12 -9.06
CA ILE A 3 -13.20 0.63 -9.39
C ILE A 3 -13.68 1.47 -8.22
N PHE A 4 -14.28 2.61 -8.54
CA PHE A 4 -15.07 3.38 -7.60
C PHE A 4 -16.52 3.30 -8.04
N TYR A 5 -17.37 2.68 -7.22
CA TYR A 5 -18.80 2.51 -7.53
C TYR A 5 -19.62 2.63 -6.26
N ASP A 6 -20.58 3.55 -6.26
CA ASP A 6 -21.51 3.78 -5.14
C ASP A 6 -20.84 3.89 -3.76
N GLY A 7 -19.75 4.68 -3.69
CA GLY A 7 -18.99 4.84 -2.45
C GLY A 7 -18.10 3.65 -2.08
N LEU A 8 -17.96 2.64 -2.93
CA LEU A 8 -17.06 1.49 -2.74
C LEU A 8 -15.77 1.70 -3.55
N TYR A 9 -14.63 1.42 -2.93
CA TYR A 9 -13.36 1.20 -3.61
C TYR A 9 -13.13 -0.30 -3.76
N ILE A 10 -13.06 -0.78 -5.00
CA ILE A 10 -13.04 -2.21 -5.29
C ILE A 10 -11.84 -2.55 -6.16
N SER A 11 -11.13 -3.61 -5.80
CA SER A 11 -10.04 -4.20 -6.56
C SER A 11 -10.43 -5.62 -6.96
N PRO A 12 -11.13 -5.80 -8.10
CA PRO A 12 -11.40 -7.14 -8.62
C PRO A 12 -10.13 -7.78 -9.16
N LEU A 13 -9.97 -9.06 -8.83
CA LEU A 13 -8.91 -9.93 -9.32
C LEU A 13 -9.54 -10.97 -10.25
N PHE A 14 -9.29 -10.78 -11.54
CA PHE A 14 -9.66 -11.71 -12.60
C PHE A 14 -8.48 -12.62 -12.93
N GLY A 15 -8.76 -13.89 -13.23
CA GLY A 15 -7.78 -14.85 -13.70
C GLY A 15 -7.97 -16.23 -13.10
N THR A 16 -7.85 -17.25 -13.95
CA THR A 16 -8.05 -18.66 -13.58
C THR A 16 -7.07 -19.14 -12.51
N VAL A 17 -5.85 -18.61 -12.49
CA VAL A 17 -4.85 -18.96 -11.47
C VAL A 17 -5.36 -18.62 -10.06
N PHE A 18 -6.02 -17.48 -9.88
CA PHE A 18 -6.51 -17.08 -8.56
C PHE A 18 -7.67 -17.94 -8.06
N GLN A 19 -8.43 -18.58 -8.95
CA GLN A 19 -9.53 -19.48 -8.60
C GLN A 19 -9.03 -20.84 -8.08
N VAL A 20 -7.84 -21.29 -8.53
CA VAL A 20 -7.28 -22.59 -8.14
C VAL A 20 -6.45 -22.50 -6.85
N LEU A 21 -5.92 -21.32 -6.52
CA LEU A 21 -5.07 -21.15 -5.35
C LEU A 21 -5.89 -21.10 -4.04
N PRO A 22 -5.33 -21.59 -2.91
CA PRO A 22 -5.94 -21.39 -1.61
C PRO A 22 -6.15 -19.91 -1.31
N ARG A 23 -7.30 -19.55 -0.73
CA ARG A 23 -7.66 -18.14 -0.45
C ARG A 23 -6.59 -17.38 0.31
N SER A 24 -5.97 -18.00 1.31
CA SER A 24 -4.88 -17.40 2.09
C SER A 24 -3.66 -17.00 1.26
N LEU A 25 -3.34 -17.77 0.21
CA LEU A 25 -2.26 -17.45 -0.70
C LEU A 25 -2.65 -16.29 -1.64
N VAL A 26 -3.90 -16.26 -2.13
CA VAL A 26 -4.38 -15.14 -2.94
C VAL A 26 -4.41 -13.84 -2.13
N ASP A 27 -4.88 -13.90 -0.90
CA ASP A 27 -4.87 -12.78 0.04
C ASP A 27 -3.43 -12.28 0.27
N ALA A 28 -2.47 -13.19 0.49
CA ALA A 28 -1.06 -12.82 0.66
C ALA A 28 -0.47 -12.15 -0.59
N VAL A 29 -0.76 -12.68 -1.78
CA VAL A 29 -0.31 -12.09 -3.06
C VAL A 29 -0.93 -10.71 -3.26
N TYR A 30 -2.23 -10.56 -2.98
CA TYR A 30 -2.92 -9.28 -3.06
C TYR A 30 -2.31 -8.25 -2.10
N LEU A 31 -2.15 -8.60 -0.82
CA LEU A 31 -1.55 -7.72 0.18
C LEU A 31 -0.12 -7.33 -0.18
N PHE A 32 0.68 -8.28 -0.67
CA PHE A 32 2.04 -8.00 -1.14
C PHE A 32 2.02 -7.03 -2.31
N GLY A 33 1.16 -7.24 -3.31
CA GLY A 33 1.00 -6.34 -4.45
C GLY A 33 0.58 -4.93 -4.03
N LEU A 34 -0.36 -4.83 -3.08
CA LEU A 34 -0.79 -3.56 -2.49
C LEU A 34 0.38 -2.86 -1.78
N LEU A 35 1.16 -3.59 -0.99
CA LEU A 35 2.32 -3.03 -0.30
C LEU A 35 3.42 -2.59 -1.26
N MET A 36 3.65 -3.32 -2.35
CA MET A 36 4.58 -2.88 -3.40
C MET A 36 4.08 -1.61 -4.10
N ASN A 37 2.78 -1.50 -4.34
CA ASN A 37 2.18 -0.31 -4.95
C ASN A 37 2.36 0.92 -4.05
N VAL A 38 2.04 0.81 -2.76
CA VAL A 38 2.24 1.90 -1.79
C VAL A 38 3.73 2.17 -1.56
N GLY A 39 4.52 1.10 -1.47
CA GLY A 39 5.96 1.14 -1.30
C GLY A 39 6.67 1.87 -2.43
N TRP A 40 6.19 1.79 -3.67
CA TRP A 40 6.74 2.55 -4.79
C TRP A 40 6.83 4.04 -4.48
N TRP A 41 5.75 4.61 -3.93
CA TRP A 41 5.69 6.03 -3.59
C TRP A 41 6.49 6.36 -2.33
N GLN A 42 6.44 5.50 -1.31
CA GLN A 42 7.14 5.73 -0.04
C GLN A 42 8.66 5.52 -0.12
N LEU A 43 9.12 4.64 -1.00
CA LEU A 43 10.53 4.31 -1.18
C LEU A 43 11.23 5.23 -2.17
N THR A 44 10.51 5.98 -3.01
CA THR A 44 11.10 6.90 -4.01
C THR A 44 12.11 7.89 -3.41
N PRO A 45 11.88 8.50 -2.23
CA PRO A 45 12.87 9.42 -1.66
C PRO A 45 14.17 8.74 -1.20
N ALA A 46 14.15 7.44 -0.87
CA ALA A 46 15.30 6.73 -0.31
C ALA A 46 16.50 6.63 -1.30
N PRO A 47 16.34 6.22 -2.57
CA PRO A 47 17.41 6.33 -3.58
C PRO A 47 17.98 7.74 -3.70
N CYS A 48 17.13 8.77 -3.65
CA CYS A 48 17.56 10.17 -3.76
C CYS A 48 18.40 10.60 -2.54
N ILE A 49 18.00 10.21 -1.32
CA ILE A 49 18.81 10.38 -0.11
C ILE A 49 20.15 9.68 -0.29
N MET A 50 20.14 8.41 -0.72
CA MET A 50 21.37 7.63 -0.89
C MET A 50 22.32 8.29 -1.90
N GLN A 51 21.81 8.79 -3.02
CA GLN A 51 22.59 9.54 -4.01
C GLN A 51 23.18 10.82 -3.40
N TYR A 52 22.37 11.60 -2.65
CA TYR A 52 22.83 12.80 -1.97
C TYR A 52 23.97 12.51 -0.98
N LEU A 53 23.83 11.44 -0.19
CA LEU A 53 24.83 11.03 0.80
C LEU A 53 26.17 10.63 0.16
N HIS A 54 26.14 9.96 -1.00
CA HIS A 54 27.36 9.57 -1.72
C HIS A 54 28.00 10.74 -2.50
N LEU A 55 27.20 11.64 -3.08
CA LEU A 55 27.70 12.75 -3.90
C LEU A 55 28.25 13.91 -3.08
N PHE A 56 27.55 14.28 -2.00
CA PHE A 56 27.83 15.53 -1.27
C PHE A 56 28.50 15.31 0.08
N ASN A 57 28.90 14.08 0.40
CA ASN A 57 29.34 13.73 1.76
C ASN A 57 28.32 14.19 2.83
N GLY A 58 27.02 14.11 2.50
CA GLY A 58 25.94 14.91 3.11
C GLY A 58 25.62 14.62 4.58
N LEU A 59 26.26 13.62 5.20
CA LEU A 59 26.20 13.36 6.65
C LEU A 59 27.59 13.34 7.32
N HIS A 60 28.66 13.68 6.60
CA HIS A 60 30.05 13.64 7.07
C HIS A 60 30.41 14.80 8.02
N LYS A 61 29.54 15.12 8.98
CA LYS A 61 29.82 16.13 10.03
C LYS A 61 31.01 15.76 10.94
N ARG A 62 31.68 14.61 10.75
CA ARG A 62 32.77 14.10 11.60
C ARG A 62 33.99 13.52 10.85
N GLY A 63 34.15 13.78 9.55
CA GLY A 63 35.38 13.40 8.82
C GLY A 63 35.58 11.90 8.57
N ARG A 64 34.58 11.05 8.84
CA ARG A 64 34.59 9.62 8.50
C ARG A 64 33.74 9.39 7.25
N SER A 65 34.30 8.67 6.27
CA SER A 65 33.53 8.19 5.12
C SER A 65 32.51 7.15 5.56
N MET A 66 31.25 7.36 5.17
CA MET A 66 30.20 6.38 5.41
C MET A 66 30.31 5.25 4.38
N SER A 67 30.27 4.01 4.85
CA SER A 67 30.26 2.84 3.96
C SER A 67 28.97 2.77 3.14
N THR A 68 29.03 2.10 1.99
CA THR A 68 27.85 1.88 1.13
C THR A 68 26.71 1.21 1.89
N PHE A 69 27.01 0.27 2.79
CA PHE A 69 26.00 -0.40 3.60
C PHE A 69 25.34 0.55 4.61
N GLU A 70 26.14 1.37 5.32
CA GLU A 70 25.61 2.40 6.22
C GLU A 70 24.73 3.41 5.46
N SER A 71 25.11 3.77 4.23
CA SER A 71 24.30 4.65 3.37
C SER A 71 23.00 4.00 2.93
N LEU A 72 23.03 2.74 2.52
CA LEU A 72 21.82 2.02 2.14
C LEU A 72 20.88 1.91 3.32
N LEU A 73 21.37 1.48 4.48
CA LEU A 73 20.55 1.30 5.67
C LEU A 73 19.94 2.63 6.13
N SER A 74 20.74 3.70 6.24
CA SER A 74 20.26 5.01 6.69
C SER A 74 19.25 5.64 5.72
N SER A 75 19.39 5.42 4.41
CA SER A 75 18.49 5.99 3.41
C SER A 75 17.14 5.28 3.36
N TYR A 76 17.13 3.96 3.59
CA TYR A 76 15.92 3.13 3.46
C TYR A 76 15.23 2.81 4.78
N ALA A 77 15.92 2.88 5.93
CA ALA A 77 15.37 2.48 7.22
C ALA A 77 14.07 3.20 7.55
N PHE A 78 14.00 4.52 7.32
CA PHE A 78 12.80 5.30 7.61
C PHE A 78 11.63 4.90 6.71
N SER A 79 11.85 4.76 5.39
CA SER A 79 10.80 4.31 4.47
C SER A 79 10.35 2.87 4.77
N PHE A 80 11.26 1.96 5.14
CA PHE A 80 10.88 0.60 5.55
C PHE A 80 10.06 0.59 6.84
N MET A 81 10.41 1.40 7.84
CA MET A 81 9.62 1.55 9.05
C MET A 81 8.18 2.01 8.74
N LEU A 82 8.03 2.99 7.85
CA LEU A 82 6.72 3.49 7.42
C LEU A 82 5.95 2.48 6.55
N LEU A 83 6.66 1.69 5.74
CA LEU A 83 6.06 0.59 4.97
C LEU A 83 5.58 -0.53 5.90
N SER A 84 6.31 -0.85 6.96
CA SER A 84 5.87 -1.82 7.98
C SER A 84 4.61 -1.34 8.71
N PHE A 85 4.51 -0.04 9.02
CA PHE A 85 3.27 0.53 9.55
C PHE A 85 2.12 0.38 8.55
N THR A 86 2.39 0.62 7.27
CA THR A 86 1.40 0.43 6.19
C THR A 86 0.93 -1.01 6.04
N ALA A 87 1.82 -1.98 6.23
CA ALA A 87 1.52 -3.41 6.17
C ALA A 87 0.46 -3.86 7.19
N ILE A 88 0.40 -3.20 8.35
CA ILE A 88 -0.63 -3.49 9.36
C ILE A 88 -2.00 -3.09 8.80
N TRP A 89 -2.10 -1.89 8.26
CA TRP A 89 -3.36 -1.34 7.71
C TRP A 89 -3.79 -1.97 6.40
N SER A 90 -2.87 -2.50 5.59
CA SER A 90 -3.24 -3.13 4.32
C SER A 90 -4.16 -4.34 4.52
N THR A 91 -4.10 -5.00 5.68
CA THR A 91 -4.97 -6.13 6.01
C THR A 91 -6.45 -5.76 6.05
N ASP A 92 -6.79 -4.49 6.30
CA ASP A 92 -8.18 -4.01 6.29
C ASP A 92 -8.81 -4.04 4.90
N MET A 93 -8.01 -4.10 3.81
CA MET A 93 -8.51 -4.26 2.45
C MET A 93 -9.08 -5.65 2.16
N ILE A 94 -8.87 -6.62 3.07
CA ILE A 94 -9.54 -7.92 3.00
C ILE A 94 -10.93 -7.76 3.63
N PRO A 95 -12.01 -7.85 2.82
CA PRO A 95 -13.37 -7.64 3.30
C PRO A 95 -13.82 -8.78 4.22
N THR A 96 -14.79 -8.51 5.08
CA THR A 96 -15.54 -9.60 5.75
C THR A 96 -16.33 -10.40 4.70
N PRO A 97 -16.69 -11.67 4.95
CA PRO A 97 -17.46 -12.47 4.00
C PRO A 97 -18.81 -11.83 3.60
N ALA A 98 -19.45 -11.13 4.54
CA ALA A 98 -20.71 -10.43 4.28
C ALA A 98 -20.51 -9.21 3.36
N PHE A 99 -19.44 -8.44 3.57
CA PHE A 99 -19.14 -7.29 2.73
C PHE A 99 -18.56 -7.68 1.37
N GLU A 100 -17.85 -8.81 1.28
CA GLU A 100 -17.35 -9.36 0.02
C GLU A 100 -18.49 -9.60 -0.98
N ALA A 101 -19.65 -10.06 -0.52
CA ALA A 101 -20.83 -10.22 -1.38
C ALA A 101 -21.31 -8.89 -1.97
N THR A 102 -21.29 -7.80 -1.17
CA THR A 102 -21.61 -6.44 -1.65
C THR A 102 -20.63 -5.99 -2.73
N LEU A 103 -19.33 -6.16 -2.49
CA LEU A 103 -18.29 -5.82 -3.47
C LEU A 103 -18.44 -6.65 -4.75
N ALA A 104 -18.72 -7.94 -4.62
CA ALA A 104 -18.89 -8.84 -5.75
C ALA A 104 -20.09 -8.44 -6.61
N ASN A 105 -21.23 -8.11 -5.99
CA ASN A 105 -22.41 -7.63 -6.70
C ASN A 105 -22.12 -6.33 -7.46
N ALA A 106 -21.42 -5.37 -6.84
CA ALA A 106 -21.00 -4.15 -7.51
C ALA A 106 -20.10 -4.43 -8.72
N VAL A 107 -19.14 -5.34 -8.61
CA VAL A 107 -18.28 -5.75 -9.74
C VAL A 107 -19.09 -6.41 -10.85
N ARG A 108 -20.07 -7.27 -10.53
CA ARG A 108 -20.97 -7.85 -11.53
C ARG A 108 -21.77 -6.79 -12.26
N THR A 109 -22.32 -5.82 -11.54
CA THR A 109 -23.05 -4.70 -12.13
C THR A 109 -22.15 -3.87 -13.06
N VAL A 110 -20.94 -3.52 -12.62
CA VAL A 110 -20.03 -2.66 -13.37
C VAL A 110 -19.50 -3.33 -14.64
N TYR A 111 -19.17 -4.62 -14.59
CA TYR A 111 -18.64 -5.36 -15.75
C TYR A 111 -19.69 -6.16 -16.51
N ASN A 112 -20.97 -6.06 -16.13
CA ASN A 112 -22.07 -6.85 -16.71
C ASN A 112 -21.78 -8.36 -16.69
N LEU A 113 -21.32 -8.87 -15.55
CA LEU A 113 -20.97 -10.28 -15.35
C LEU A 113 -22.19 -11.09 -14.90
N THR A 114 -22.16 -12.37 -15.24
CA THR A 114 -23.14 -13.36 -14.83
C THR A 114 -22.78 -13.99 -13.48
N GLU A 115 -23.66 -14.83 -12.94
CA GLU A 115 -23.38 -15.60 -11.72
C GLU A 115 -22.30 -16.68 -11.93
N THR A 116 -22.11 -17.14 -13.16
CA THR A 116 -21.10 -18.14 -13.52
C THR A 116 -19.70 -17.57 -13.69
N ASP A 117 -19.58 -16.24 -13.78
CA ASP A 117 -18.28 -15.59 -13.90
C ASP A 117 -17.59 -15.55 -12.53
N GLU A 118 -16.46 -16.22 -12.44
CA GLU A 118 -15.68 -16.33 -11.22
C GLU A 118 -14.58 -15.26 -11.14
N PHE A 119 -14.51 -14.58 -10.00
CA PHE A 119 -13.50 -13.58 -9.70
C PHE A 119 -13.38 -13.42 -8.18
N MET A 120 -12.28 -12.81 -7.73
CA MET A 120 -12.12 -12.41 -6.34
C MET A 120 -12.23 -10.90 -6.21
N VAL A 121 -12.68 -10.42 -5.06
CA VAL A 121 -12.81 -8.98 -4.79
C VAL A 121 -12.18 -8.61 -3.47
N TYR A 122 -11.49 -7.48 -3.50
CA TYR A 122 -10.92 -6.83 -2.32
C TYR A 122 -11.35 -5.38 -2.33
N GLY A 123 -11.26 -4.71 -1.18
CA GLY A 123 -11.60 -3.31 -1.09
C GLY A 123 -12.40 -2.95 0.14
N LEU A 124 -12.90 -1.72 0.13
CA LEU A 124 -13.47 -1.03 1.28
C LEU A 124 -14.52 -0.01 0.82
N SER A 125 -15.45 0.33 1.70
CA SER A 125 -16.31 1.51 1.54
C SER A 125 -15.53 2.79 1.85
N LEU A 126 -15.90 3.90 1.21
CA LEU A 126 -15.35 5.23 1.50
C LEU A 126 -15.67 5.64 2.94
N ASP A 127 -16.88 5.34 3.41
CA ASP A 127 -17.34 5.60 4.77
C ASP A 127 -17.35 4.33 5.62
N LYS A 128 -17.45 4.49 6.94
CA LYS A 128 -17.44 3.36 7.87
C LYS A 128 -18.75 2.59 7.78
N GLU A 129 -18.66 1.32 7.38
CA GLU A 129 -19.83 0.45 7.34
C GLU A 129 -19.77 -0.64 8.42
N PRO A 130 -20.85 -0.83 9.22
CA PRO A 130 -20.89 -1.86 10.25
C PRO A 130 -20.67 -3.28 9.70
N ILE A 131 -21.14 -3.56 8.47
CA ILE A 131 -21.01 -4.87 7.81
C ILE A 131 -19.54 -5.27 7.59
N ASN A 132 -18.64 -4.28 7.50
CA ASN A 132 -17.21 -4.48 7.31
C ASN A 132 -16.41 -4.05 8.55
N ASN A 133 -16.96 -4.29 9.75
CA ASN A 133 -16.33 -3.97 11.04
C ASN A 133 -15.97 -2.49 11.23
N GLY A 134 -16.66 -1.57 10.53
CA GLY A 134 -16.39 -0.13 10.62
C GLY A 134 -15.08 0.32 9.98
N ARG A 135 -14.48 -0.50 9.11
CA ARG A 135 -13.30 -0.14 8.31
C ARG A 135 -13.71 0.80 7.17
N SER A 136 -12.83 1.73 6.79
CA SER A 136 -13.07 2.62 5.66
C SER A 136 -11.79 2.94 4.88
N VAL A 137 -11.95 3.22 3.58
CA VAL A 137 -10.86 3.72 2.72
C VAL A 137 -10.31 5.04 3.26
N LYS A 138 -11.19 5.91 3.77
CA LYS A 138 -10.78 7.22 4.31
C LYS A 138 -9.83 7.06 5.49
N ASP A 139 -10.10 6.15 6.42
CA ASP A 139 -9.20 5.91 7.54
C ASP A 139 -7.81 5.48 7.05
N ILE A 140 -7.74 4.51 6.12
CA ILE A 140 -6.45 4.07 5.56
C ILE A 140 -5.74 5.23 4.84
N ALA A 141 -6.47 5.99 4.03
CA ALA A 141 -5.88 7.10 3.28
C ALA A 141 -5.32 8.19 4.20
N PHE A 142 -6.08 8.63 5.21
CA PHE A 142 -5.72 9.76 6.06
C PHE A 142 -4.86 9.40 7.26
N ILE A 143 -4.96 8.18 7.79
CA ILE A 143 -4.17 7.73 8.95
C ILE A 143 -2.88 7.07 8.48
N CYS A 144 -2.91 6.36 7.34
CA CYS A 144 -1.78 5.57 6.88
C CYS A 144 -1.09 6.20 5.67
N PHE A 145 -1.74 6.25 4.50
CA PHE A 145 -1.05 6.59 3.24
C PHE A 145 -0.56 8.04 3.20
N LEU A 146 -1.42 9.00 3.54
CA LEU A 146 -1.07 10.41 3.47
C LEU A 146 0.03 10.79 4.49
N PRO A 147 -0.03 10.37 5.77
CA PRO A 147 1.02 10.70 6.73
C PRO A 147 2.35 10.04 6.41
N THR A 148 2.34 8.76 6.00
CA THR A 148 3.57 8.05 5.64
C THR A 148 4.22 8.66 4.39
N TYR A 149 3.43 9.02 3.38
CA TYR A 149 3.90 9.74 2.20
C TYR A 149 4.47 11.11 2.57
N ALA A 150 3.73 11.93 3.33
CA ALA A 150 4.22 13.24 3.75
C ALA A 150 5.51 13.14 4.58
N ALA A 151 5.61 12.13 5.44
CA ALA A 151 6.77 11.90 6.27
C ALA A 151 8.03 11.55 5.46
N THR A 152 7.95 10.63 4.47
CA THR A 152 9.11 10.24 3.67
C THR A 152 9.67 11.42 2.87
N TYR A 153 8.80 12.23 2.26
CA TYR A 153 9.21 13.42 1.51
C TYR A 153 9.73 14.54 2.41
N SER A 154 9.14 14.72 3.60
CA SER A 154 9.65 15.68 4.59
C SER A 154 11.04 15.31 5.07
N ALA A 155 11.29 14.01 5.34
CA ALA A 155 12.61 13.52 5.74
C ALA A 155 13.66 13.81 4.65
N PHE A 156 13.31 13.54 3.39
CA PHE A 156 14.16 13.88 2.24
C PHE A 156 14.48 15.38 2.17
N PHE A 157 13.47 16.25 2.28
CA PHE A 157 13.65 17.69 2.22
C PHE A 157 14.56 18.20 3.35
N ILE A 158 14.35 17.71 4.58
CA ILE A 158 15.16 18.05 5.76
C ILE A 158 16.62 17.61 5.57
N ILE A 159 16.86 16.43 5.00
CA ILE A 159 18.22 15.92 4.78
C ILE A 159 18.97 16.78 3.75
N ILE A 160 18.31 17.20 2.68
CA ILE A 160 18.95 17.98 1.61
C ILE A 160 19.24 19.43 2.03
N HIS A 161 18.40 20.04 2.86
CA HIS A 161 18.52 21.45 3.27
C HIS A 161 19.29 21.65 4.59
N ARG A 162 19.92 20.60 5.12
CA ARG A 162 20.69 20.63 6.36
C ARG A 162 22.19 20.85 6.15
#